data_AF-A0A383E6Z9-F1
#
_entry.id   AF-A0A383E6Z9-F1
#
_cell.length_a   1.000
_cell.length_b   1.000
_cell.length_c   1.000
_cell.angle_alpha   90.00
_cell.angle_beta   90.00
_cell.angle_gamma   90.00
#
_symmetry.space_group_name_H-M   'P 1'
#
loop_
_entity.id
_entity.type
_entity.pdbx_description
1 polymer ?
#
loop_
_entity_poly.entity_id
_entity_poly.type
_entity_poly.pdbx_seq_one_letter_code
_entity_poly.pdbx_strand_id
1 'polypeptide(L)'
;MTIKYIKKADKTASTDEVETRQRVQDILKDIEQKRDDGIREISRKFDKYEGGVVISREKIESVIKSLDQKVKDDVQFSYDRVRKFAEHQLKHLNNNFEVELSPGLFAGQKLIPVNSVGCYVPGGRYNNIASAVMSITTAKVA
;
A
#
# COMPACT_ATOMS: atom_id res chain seq x y z
N MET A 1 0.45 -42.65 -11.24
CA MET A 1 1.24 -41.91 -12.25
C MET A 1 2.25 -41.02 -11.54
N THR A 2 3.52 -41.07 -11.93
CA THR A 2 4.60 -40.29 -11.30
C THR A 2 4.63 -38.88 -11.89
N ILE A 3 4.54 -37.84 -11.05
CA ILE A 3 4.61 -36.44 -11.50
C ILE A 3 6.03 -36.13 -12.00
N LYS A 4 6.16 -35.67 -13.26
CA LYS A 4 7.42 -35.19 -13.84
C LYS A 4 7.41 -33.65 -13.86
N TYR A 5 8.24 -33.03 -13.03
CA TYR A 5 8.41 -31.58 -13.00
C TYR A 5 9.33 -31.12 -14.15
N ILE A 6 8.85 -30.19 -14.97
CA ILE A 6 9.59 -29.60 -16.11
C ILE A 6 10.42 -28.37 -15.74
N LYS A 7 10.14 -27.76 -14.58
CA LYS A 7 10.89 -26.67 -13.98
C LYS A 7 10.71 -26.75 -12.47
N LYS A 8 11.80 -26.65 -11.72
CA LYS A 8 11.79 -26.60 -10.26
C LYS A 8 12.58 -25.37 -9.84
N ALA A 9 12.08 -24.65 -8.85
CA ALA A 9 12.86 -23.56 -8.25
C ALA A 9 13.96 -24.16 -7.38
N ASP A 10 15.17 -23.61 -7.50
CA ASP A 10 16.31 -24.01 -6.65
C ASP A 10 16.13 -23.53 -5.21
N LYS A 11 15.34 -22.45 -5.03
CA LYS A 11 15.01 -21.85 -3.74
C LYS A 11 13.56 -22.14 -3.36
N THR A 12 13.33 -22.31 -2.07
CA THR A 12 12.01 -22.36 -1.45
C THR A 12 11.67 -21.01 -0.83
N ALA A 13 10.44 -20.85 -0.34
CA ALA A 13 10.02 -19.64 0.37
C ALA A 13 10.86 -19.33 1.63
N SER A 14 11.52 -20.34 2.20
CA SER A 14 12.35 -20.21 3.40
C SER A 14 13.85 -20.11 3.10
N THR A 15 14.25 -20.18 1.82
CA THR A 15 15.66 -20.01 1.47
C THR A 15 16.10 -18.58 1.81
N ASP A 16 17.24 -18.47 2.51
CA ASP A 16 17.85 -17.21 2.97
C ASP A 16 16.99 -16.37 3.95
N GLU A 17 15.96 -16.97 4.57
CA GLU A 17 15.05 -16.26 5.49
C GLU A 17 15.78 -15.61 6.66
N VAL A 18 16.69 -16.36 7.31
CA VAL A 18 17.46 -15.89 8.47
C VAL A 18 18.33 -14.68 8.11
N GLU A 19 19.05 -14.77 6.99
CA GLU A 19 19.91 -13.70 6.51
C GLU A 19 19.10 -12.45 6.11
N THR A 20 17.98 -12.66 5.41
CA THR A 20 17.07 -11.58 4.99
C THR A 20 16.50 -10.86 6.20
N ARG A 21 16.03 -11.62 7.20
CA ARG A 21 15.51 -11.08 8.46
C ARG A 21 16.56 -10.23 9.17
N GLN A 22 17.78 -10.73 9.29
CA GLN A 22 18.86 -9.99 9.95
C GLN A 22 19.16 -8.67 9.22
N ARG A 23 19.30 -8.71 7.88
CA ARG A 23 19.53 -7.51 7.06
C ARG A 23 18.42 -6.47 7.21
N VAL A 24 17.15 -6.89 7.21
CA VAL A 24 16.00 -5.99 7.40
C VAL A 24 16.00 -5.39 8.81
N GLN A 25 16.29 -6.18 9.84
CA GLN A 25 16.37 -5.68 11.21
C GLN A 25 17.45 -4.61 11.37
N ASP A 26 18.62 -4.81 10.78
CA ASP A 26 19.72 -3.84 10.85
C ASP A 26 19.36 -2.54 10.10
N ILE A 27 18.74 -2.66 8.92
CA ILE A 27 18.19 -1.51 8.19
C ILE A 27 17.18 -0.71 9.03
N LEU A 28 16.25 -1.39 9.71
CA LEU A 28 15.24 -0.71 10.52
C LEU A 28 15.85 0.00 11.73
N LYS A 29 16.85 -0.59 12.38
CA LYS A 29 17.61 0.06 13.47
C LYS A 29 18.32 1.32 12.99
N ASP A 30 18.95 1.25 11.82
CA ASP A 30 19.63 2.40 11.22
C ASP A 30 18.64 3.54 10.90
N ILE A 31 17.47 3.21 10.33
CA ILE A 31 16.41 4.20 10.06
C ILE A 31 15.89 4.82 11.36
N GLU A 32 15.71 4.03 12.43
CA GLU A 32 15.23 4.53 13.71
C GLU A 32 16.18 5.56 14.33
N GLN A 33 17.50 5.35 14.18
CA GLN A 33 18.53 6.23 14.71
C GLN A 33 18.76 7.46 13.82
N LYS A 34 18.89 7.26 12.50
CA LYS A 34 19.30 8.30 11.54
C LYS A 34 18.13 9.02 10.87
N ARG A 35 16.91 8.50 10.98
CA ARG A 35 15.70 9.05 10.37
C ARG A 35 15.88 9.28 8.87
N ASP A 36 15.64 10.51 8.40
CA ASP A 36 15.67 10.88 6.98
C ASP A 36 17.01 10.58 6.30
N ASP A 37 18.13 10.73 7.02
CA ASP A 37 19.45 10.44 6.48
C ASP A 37 19.63 8.93 6.21
N GLY A 38 19.09 8.09 7.11
CA GLY A 38 19.07 6.64 6.92
C GLY A 38 18.25 6.24 5.68
N ILE A 39 17.09 6.87 5.47
CA ILE A 39 16.29 6.65 4.26
C ILE A 39 17.05 7.07 2.99
N ARG A 40 17.71 8.22 2.99
CA ARG A 40 18.51 8.68 1.85
C ARG A 40 19.69 7.75 1.56
N GLU A 41 20.37 7.24 2.58
CA GLU A 41 21.43 6.23 2.44
C GLU A 41 20.90 4.94 1.79
N ILE A 42 19.74 4.47 2.21
CA ILE A 42 19.08 3.26 1.67
C ILE A 42 18.66 3.47 0.22
N SER A 43 18.02 4.60 -0.12
CA SER A 43 17.65 4.93 -1.50
C SER A 43 18.85 5.03 -2.42
N ARG A 44 19.98 5.60 -1.97
CA ARG A 44 21.23 5.57 -2.73
C ARG A 44 21.75 4.16 -2.93
N LYS A 45 21.69 3.33 -1.89
CA LYS A 45 22.24 1.96 -1.91
C LYS A 45 21.46 1.05 -2.86
N PHE A 46 20.14 0.98 -2.71
CA PHE A 46 19.28 0.01 -3.40
C PHE A 46 18.69 0.56 -4.69
N ASP A 47 18.23 1.82 -4.69
CA ASP A 47 17.51 2.40 -5.83
C ASP A 47 18.39 3.26 -6.73
N LYS A 48 19.62 3.55 -6.30
CA LYS A 48 20.54 4.50 -6.96
C LYS A 48 19.90 5.88 -7.15
N TYR A 49 19.07 6.29 -6.19
CA TYR A 49 18.29 7.52 -6.24
C TYR A 49 18.72 8.51 -5.14
N GLU A 50 18.92 9.77 -5.53
CA GLU A 50 19.37 10.86 -4.65
C GLU A 50 18.37 12.03 -4.57
N GLY A 51 17.22 11.92 -5.23
CA GLY A 51 16.22 12.99 -5.26
C GLY A 51 15.44 13.15 -3.95
N GLY A 52 14.43 14.02 -3.99
CA GLY A 52 13.53 14.23 -2.86
C GLY A 52 12.72 12.98 -2.52
N VAL A 53 12.50 12.75 -1.22
CA VAL A 53 11.61 11.70 -0.70
C VAL A 53 10.15 12.05 -0.98
N VAL A 54 9.81 13.34 -0.87
CA VAL A 54 8.50 13.88 -1.23
C VAL A 54 8.55 14.41 -2.66
N ILE A 55 7.66 13.92 -3.51
CA ILE A 55 7.50 14.45 -4.88
C ILE A 55 6.80 15.81 -4.80
N SER A 56 7.38 16.82 -5.42
CA SER A 56 6.80 18.18 -5.42
C SER A 56 5.51 18.24 -6.25
N ARG A 57 4.62 19.18 -5.91
CA ARG A 57 3.35 19.36 -6.64
C ARG A 57 3.60 19.71 -8.10
N GLU A 58 4.61 20.52 -8.37
CA GLU A 58 5.00 20.95 -9.72
C GLU A 58 5.45 19.75 -10.54
N LYS A 59 6.21 18.82 -9.94
CA LYS A 59 6.61 17.58 -10.61
C LYS A 59 5.39 16.72 -10.93
N ILE A 60 4.47 16.55 -9.98
CA ILE A 60 3.23 15.79 -10.18
C ILE A 60 2.42 16.38 -11.35
N GLU A 61 2.19 17.70 -11.34
CA GLU A 61 1.46 18.39 -12.41
C GLU A 61 2.14 18.28 -13.76
N SER A 62 3.47 18.40 -13.81
CA SER A 62 4.24 18.26 -15.06
C SER A 62 4.08 16.86 -15.67
N VAL A 63 4.09 15.81 -14.84
CA VAL A 63 3.90 14.43 -15.28
C VAL A 63 2.45 14.21 -15.72
N ILE A 64 1.47 14.72 -14.99
CA ILE A 64 0.06 14.64 -15.41
C ILE A 64 -0.15 15.30 -16.77
N LYS A 65 0.49 16.45 -17.03
CA LYS A 65 0.41 17.14 -18.31
C LYS A 65 1.04 16.35 -19.46
N SER A 66 2.08 15.56 -19.19
CA SER A 66 2.74 14.73 -20.21
C SER A 66 2.00 13.44 -20.56
N LEU A 67 0.96 13.07 -19.80
CA LEU A 67 0.18 11.85 -20.07
C LEU A 67 -0.89 12.09 -21.13
N ASP A 68 -1.04 11.10 -22.02
CA ASP A 68 -2.13 11.04 -22.98
C ASP A 68 -3.50 11.01 -22.27
N GLN A 69 -4.50 11.61 -22.91
CA GLN A 69 -5.85 11.68 -22.34
C GLN A 69 -6.42 10.28 -22.05
N LYS A 70 -6.18 9.31 -22.95
CA LYS A 70 -6.62 7.93 -22.76
C LYS A 70 -6.12 7.31 -21.45
N VAL A 71 -4.85 7.54 -21.08
CA VAL A 71 -4.28 7.02 -19.83
C VAL A 71 -4.98 7.62 -18.63
N LYS A 72 -5.30 8.93 -18.67
CA LYS A 72 -6.04 9.62 -17.61
C LYS A 72 -7.44 9.03 -17.46
N ASP A 73 -8.12 8.81 -18.58
CA ASP A 73 -9.47 8.26 -18.61
C ASP A 73 -9.49 6.82 -18.07
N ASP A 74 -8.52 5.98 -18.45
CA ASP A 74 -8.41 4.60 -17.97
C ASP A 74 -8.16 4.55 -16.45
N VAL A 75 -7.31 5.45 -15.92
CA VAL A 75 -7.06 5.56 -14.47
C VAL A 75 -8.31 6.05 -13.73
N GLN A 76 -8.98 7.06 -14.26
CA GLN A 76 -10.22 7.60 -13.68
C GLN A 76 -11.32 6.54 -13.65
N PHE A 77 -11.50 5.80 -14.74
CA PHE A 77 -12.46 4.69 -14.81
C PHE A 77 -12.20 3.63 -13.73
N SER A 78 -10.94 3.23 -13.55
CA SER A 78 -10.54 2.28 -12.50
C SER A 78 -10.82 2.81 -11.09
N TYR A 79 -10.43 4.07 -10.85
CA TYR A 79 -10.67 4.76 -9.59
C TYR A 79 -12.17 4.81 -9.23
N ASP A 80 -13.02 5.22 -10.18
CA ASP A 80 -14.46 5.37 -9.94
C ASP A 80 -15.12 4.04 -9.56
N ARG A 81 -14.68 2.94 -10.18
CA ARG A 81 -15.19 1.59 -9.86
C ARG A 81 -14.79 1.14 -8.46
N VAL A 82 -13.51 1.29 -8.11
CA VAL A 82 -13.00 0.92 -6.78
C VAL A 82 -13.67 1.78 -5.71
N ARG A 83 -13.72 3.10 -5.92
CA ARG A 83 -14.36 4.05 -5.02
C ARG A 83 -15.82 3.68 -4.78
N LYS A 84 -16.59 3.51 -5.85
CA LYS A 84 -18.02 3.18 -5.76
C LYS A 84 -18.23 1.91 -4.94
N PHE A 85 -17.44 0.86 -5.18
CA PHE A 85 -17.58 -0.37 -4.42
C PHE A 85 -17.18 -0.21 -2.94
N ALA A 86 -16.08 0.49 -2.66
CA ALA A 86 -15.66 0.79 -1.29
C ALA A 86 -16.71 1.61 -0.51
N GLU A 87 -17.33 2.60 -1.16
CA GLU A 87 -18.42 3.40 -0.56
C GLU A 87 -19.64 2.52 -0.26
N HIS A 88 -19.98 1.59 -1.17
CA HIS A 88 -21.01 0.59 -0.92
C HIS A 88 -20.64 -0.33 0.25
N GLN A 89 -19.40 -0.81 0.35
CA GLN A 89 -18.98 -1.61 1.50
C GLN A 89 -19.11 -0.82 2.80
N LEU A 90 -18.59 0.40 2.84
CA LEU A 90 -18.68 1.28 4.01
C LEU A 90 -20.13 1.51 4.42
N LYS A 91 -21.04 1.76 3.49
CA LYS A 91 -22.47 1.96 3.80
C LYS A 91 -23.13 0.75 4.47
N HIS A 92 -22.66 -0.47 4.17
CA HIS A 92 -23.30 -1.72 4.61
C HIS A 92 -22.55 -2.45 5.74
N LEU A 93 -21.48 -1.87 6.30
CA LEU A 93 -20.72 -2.46 7.42
C LEU A 93 -21.43 -2.37 8.79
N ASN A 94 -22.68 -1.91 8.83
CA ASN A 94 -23.49 -1.70 10.04
C ASN A 94 -22.72 -0.95 11.15
N ASN A 95 -22.32 0.27 10.80
CA ASN A 95 -21.09 0.89 11.28
C ASN A 95 -21.19 1.47 12.70
N ASN A 96 -22.41 1.64 13.22
CA ASN A 96 -22.69 2.29 14.49
C ASN A 96 -24.06 1.84 14.98
N PHE A 97 -24.09 1.01 16.02
CA PHE A 97 -25.32 0.70 16.71
C PHE A 97 -25.06 0.52 18.21
N GLU A 98 -26.13 0.70 18.97
CA GLU A 98 -26.20 0.40 20.39
C GLU A 98 -27.54 -0.27 20.65
N VAL A 99 -27.56 -1.25 21.55
CA VAL A 99 -28.75 -2.01 21.93
C VAL A 99 -28.72 -2.25 23.43
N GLU A 100 -29.88 -2.12 24.07
CA GLU A 100 -30.08 -2.52 25.47
C GLU A 100 -30.33 -4.03 25.53
N LEU A 101 -29.45 -4.77 26.20
CA LEU A 101 -29.54 -6.22 26.35
C LEU A 101 -30.40 -6.64 27.54
N SER A 102 -30.42 -5.79 28.58
CA SER A 102 -31.25 -5.90 29.78
C SER A 102 -31.31 -4.51 30.45
N PRO A 103 -32.25 -4.25 31.38
CA PRO A 103 -32.41 -2.91 31.97
C PRO A 103 -31.10 -2.31 32.48
N GLY A 104 -30.64 -1.24 31.82
CA GLY A 104 -29.41 -0.52 32.12
C GLY A 104 -28.11 -1.10 31.52
N LEU A 105 -28.17 -2.20 30.76
CA LEU A 105 -27.01 -2.80 30.10
C LEU A 105 -27.06 -2.57 28.59
N PHE A 106 -26.15 -1.75 28.08
CA PHE A 106 -26.03 -1.44 26.65
C PHE A 106 -24.79 -2.09 26.04
N ALA A 107 -24.93 -2.59 24.82
CA ALA A 107 -23.84 -3.10 24.01
C ALA A 107 -23.95 -2.55 22.58
N GLY A 108 -22.84 -2.46 21.87
CA GLY A 108 -22.83 -1.86 20.54
C GLY A 108 -21.54 -2.08 19.78
N GLN A 109 -21.53 -1.55 18.56
CA GLN A 109 -20.36 -1.53 17.69
C GLN A 109 -20.17 -0.12 17.15
N LYS A 110 -18.92 0.31 17.06
CA LYS A 110 -18.51 1.55 16.39
C LYS A 110 -17.34 1.28 15.47
N LEU A 111 -17.45 1.73 14.23
CA LEU A 111 -16.35 1.73 13.26
C LEU A 111 -15.56 3.03 13.41
N ILE A 112 -14.26 2.93 13.68
CA ILE A 112 -13.35 4.07 13.84
C ILE A 112 -12.27 3.96 12.77
N PRO A 113 -12.13 4.95 11.86
CA PRO A 113 -11.06 4.93 10.88
C PRO A 113 -9.71 5.18 11.55
N VAL A 114 -8.66 4.66 10.93
CA VAL A 114 -7.29 4.93 11.36
C VAL A 114 -6.87 6.35 10.95
N ASN A 115 -6.15 7.05 11.84
CA ASN A 115 -5.74 8.44 11.60
C ASN A 115 -4.72 8.60 10.45
N SER A 116 -3.98 7.54 10.12
CA SER A 116 -2.93 7.58 9.10
C SER A 116 -2.71 6.19 8.50
N VAL A 117 -2.47 6.16 7.17
CA VAL A 117 -2.22 4.94 6.40
C VAL A 117 -1.02 5.16 5.49
N GLY A 118 -0.09 4.21 5.49
CA GLY A 118 0.98 4.13 4.48
C GLY A 118 0.61 3.10 3.41
N CYS A 119 0.65 3.49 2.14
CA CYS A 119 0.43 2.59 1.00
C CYS A 119 1.74 2.37 0.24
N TYR A 120 2.27 1.15 0.28
CA TYR A 120 3.45 0.78 -0.49
C TYR A 120 3.07 0.36 -1.92
N VAL A 121 3.67 1.02 -2.91
CA VAL A 121 3.50 0.68 -4.33
C VAL A 121 4.87 0.29 -4.89
N PRO A 122 5.06 -0.95 -5.36
CA PRO A 122 6.35 -1.39 -5.87
C PRO A 122 6.72 -0.63 -7.16
N GLY A 123 7.96 -0.15 -7.22
CA GLY A 123 8.54 0.51 -8.39
C GLY A 123 9.17 -0.46 -9.41
N GLY A 124 9.80 0.09 -10.44
CA GLY A 124 10.58 -0.66 -11.43
C GLY A 124 9.74 -1.32 -12.54
N ARG A 125 10.17 -2.52 -12.99
CA ARG A 125 9.65 -3.21 -14.17
C ARG A 125 8.16 -3.60 -14.10
N TYR A 126 7.59 -3.64 -12.89
CA TYR A 126 6.21 -4.04 -12.64
C TYR A 126 5.45 -2.98 -11.83
N ASN A 127 5.50 -1.73 -12.28
CA ASN A 127 4.75 -0.62 -11.69
C ASN A 127 3.23 -0.78 -11.94
N ASN A 128 2.55 -1.48 -11.04
CA ASN A 128 1.12 -1.73 -11.19
C ASN A 128 0.28 -0.58 -10.59
N ILE A 129 -0.24 0.29 -11.47
CA ILE A 129 -1.15 1.38 -11.09
C ILE A 129 -2.37 0.87 -10.31
N ALA A 130 -2.83 -0.36 -10.56
CA ALA A 130 -3.95 -0.94 -9.83
C ALA A 130 -3.66 -1.07 -8.32
N SER A 131 -2.42 -1.36 -7.93
CA SER A 131 -2.04 -1.43 -6.50
C SER A 131 -2.23 -0.10 -5.80
N ALA A 132 -1.88 1.01 -6.47
CA ALA A 132 -2.10 2.35 -5.95
C ALA A 132 -3.60 2.67 -5.85
N VAL A 133 -4.36 2.42 -6.92
CA VAL A 133 -5.80 2.69 -6.95
C VAL A 133 -6.53 1.87 -5.88
N MET A 134 -6.28 0.57 -5.76
CA MET A 134 -6.97 -0.30 -4.80
C MET A 134 -6.64 0.05 -3.35
N SER A 135 -5.37 0.31 -3.03
CA SER A 135 -4.95 0.59 -1.64
C SER A 135 -5.34 1.99 -1.19
N ILE A 136 -5.00 3.02 -1.98
CA ILE A 136 -5.20 4.43 -1.60
C ILE A 136 -6.68 4.78 -1.61
N THR A 137 -7.43 4.36 -2.64
CA THR A 137 -8.85 4.72 -2.76
C THR A 137 -9.67 4.16 -1.62
N THR A 138 -9.47 2.89 -1.26
CA THR A 138 -10.18 2.25 -0.14
C THR A 138 -9.86 2.95 1.19
N ALA A 139 -8.58 3.26 1.43
CA ALA A 139 -8.16 3.99 2.62
C ALA A 139 -8.71 5.44 2.68
N LYS A 140 -9.01 6.05 1.53
CA LYS A 140 -9.63 7.38 1.46
C LYS A 140 -11.15 7.39 1.62
N VAL A 141 -11.80 6.26 1.39
CA VAL A 141 -13.25 6.11 1.59
C VAL A 141 -13.58 5.84 3.06
N ALA A 142 -12.74 5.07 3.76
CA ALA A 142 -12.88 4.78 5.19
C ALA A 142 -12.79 6.05 6.05
#